data_AF-A0A087NE92-F1
#
_entry.id   AF-A0A087NE92-F1
#
_cell.length_a   1.000
_cell.length_b   1.000
_cell.length_c   1.000
_cell.angle_alpha   90.00
_cell.angle_beta   90.00
_cell.angle_gamma   90.00
#
_symmetry.space_group_name_H-M   'P 1'
#
loop_
_entity.id
_entity.type
_entity.pdbx_description
1 polymer ?
#
loop_
_entity_poly.entity_id
_entity_poly.type
_entity_poly.pdbx_seq_one_letter_code
_entity_poly.pdbx_strand_id
1 'polypeptide(L)'
;MMRQLRPLSVAVAFAIAACGSGAQSASNCAVISPQSGSNTVTVGETWAGVSTGAGSATTRDGRLVVAYYDPERYLTVATYDPRSGKRCSQRLESRFAGWDAHNALVVAIDRNDQIHVSGNMHDSALVYARGPVNDLGKLRLLPMTGRNEKAVTYPRFMQDSRGNLLFLYRDGSSGNGIWRLNRWQDGQWQHLGALFANRDEKGPVSAYPSDFVQDSNGRFHVTVVWRRTPDVATNFAVTYASTTDFRSWWVGSGGKSATGPLAPGTMQRVDAPGEGKGLVNNAKIAIAPSGQPLILYTKYGEGGRNAVFVARYDGRGWVSKSIATASKRNEIKGGGSIPDMPTAAFLDEEVRGGAMRVWALPSRQDRKDLILDPVSLKTAPWRSAAKDTVYTPARPPAIAIPTGLDDATRVSTTVRQNGVSGPAQGQLYWYAQKSNRDRARTCTPKAPRACNPPPSPLIWMPQTGR
;
A
#
# COMPACT_ATOMS: atom_id res chain seq x y z
N MET A 1 32.51 -57.90 -54.53
CA MET A 1 31.77 -56.76 -55.12
C MET A 1 30.60 -56.41 -54.23
N MET A 2 30.68 -55.33 -53.45
CA MET A 2 29.51 -54.61 -52.93
C MET A 2 29.99 -53.23 -52.47
N ARG A 3 29.58 -52.20 -53.22
CA ARG A 3 29.91 -50.79 -53.01
C ARG A 3 29.12 -50.25 -51.83
N GLN A 4 29.81 -49.58 -50.91
CA GLN A 4 29.21 -48.80 -49.83
C GLN A 4 28.47 -47.57 -50.40
N LEU A 5 27.20 -47.41 -50.01
CA LEU A 5 26.42 -46.19 -50.21
C LEU A 5 26.73 -45.21 -49.07
N ARG A 6 27.16 -43.99 -49.42
CA ARG A 6 27.27 -42.85 -48.50
C ARG A 6 25.94 -42.08 -48.50
N PRO A 7 25.40 -41.63 -47.35
CA PRO A 7 24.29 -40.68 -47.34
C PRO A 7 24.83 -39.25 -47.49
N LEU A 8 24.19 -38.45 -48.36
CA LEU A 8 24.37 -37.00 -48.44
C LEU A 8 23.77 -36.36 -47.18
N SER A 9 24.59 -35.69 -46.37
CA SER A 9 24.11 -34.78 -45.32
C SER A 9 23.85 -33.41 -45.93
N VAL A 10 22.57 -33.02 -46.01
CA VAL A 10 22.15 -31.65 -46.35
C VAL A 10 22.36 -30.78 -45.12
N ALA A 11 23.30 -29.83 -45.20
CA ALA A 11 23.51 -28.82 -44.17
C ALA A 11 22.43 -27.73 -44.33
N VAL A 12 21.45 -27.71 -43.41
CA VAL A 12 20.50 -26.60 -43.28
C VAL A 12 21.18 -25.51 -42.46
N ALA A 13 21.55 -24.41 -43.13
CA ALA A 13 22.04 -23.22 -42.47
C ALA A 13 20.88 -22.52 -41.74
N PHE A 14 20.87 -22.61 -40.41
CA PHE A 14 20.00 -21.77 -39.58
C PHE A 14 20.53 -20.34 -39.61
N ALA A 15 19.81 -19.45 -40.28
CA ALA A 15 20.02 -18.02 -40.16
C ALA A 15 19.68 -17.59 -38.73
N ILE A 16 20.71 -17.24 -37.96
CA ILE A 16 20.55 -16.60 -36.65
C ILE A 16 20.05 -15.18 -36.93
N ALA A 17 18.74 -14.97 -36.77
CA ALA A 17 18.19 -13.63 -36.71
C ALA A 17 18.78 -12.93 -35.49
N ALA A 18 19.66 -11.96 -35.73
CA ALA A 18 20.17 -11.08 -34.70
C ALA A 18 18.99 -10.39 -34.03
N CYS A 19 18.78 -10.69 -32.73
CA CYS A 19 17.87 -9.93 -31.90
C CYS A 19 18.29 -8.46 -31.94
N GLY A 20 17.48 -7.62 -32.58
CA GLY A 20 17.61 -6.19 -32.46
C GLY A 20 17.51 -5.83 -30.99
N SER A 21 18.60 -5.31 -30.43
CA SER A 21 18.60 -4.58 -29.16
C SER A 21 17.50 -3.53 -29.24
N GLY A 22 16.41 -3.74 -28.51
CA GLY A 22 15.32 -2.78 -28.41
C GLY A 22 15.90 -1.44 -27.97
N ALA A 23 15.88 -0.45 -28.86
CA ALA A 23 16.26 0.90 -28.54
C ALA A 23 15.35 1.38 -27.39
N GLN A 24 15.92 1.53 -26.21
CA GLN A 24 15.19 2.04 -25.06
C GLN A 24 14.67 3.42 -25.43
N SER A 25 13.36 3.61 -25.29
CA SER A 25 12.74 4.92 -25.48
C SER A 25 13.40 5.89 -24.50
N ALA A 26 14.00 6.97 -25.03
CA ALA A 26 14.62 8.01 -24.24
C ALA A 26 13.59 8.64 -23.30
N SER A 27 14.03 9.08 -22.11
CA SER A 27 13.16 9.74 -21.16
C SER A 27 12.51 10.98 -21.78
N ASN A 28 11.18 11.08 -21.71
CA ASN A 28 10.46 12.22 -22.24
C ASN A 28 10.45 13.35 -21.20
N CYS A 29 11.11 14.48 -21.51
CA CYS A 29 11.22 15.63 -20.63
C CYS A 29 10.52 16.87 -21.21
N ALA A 30 9.81 17.60 -20.36
CA ALA A 30 9.14 18.86 -20.68
C ALA A 30 9.19 19.82 -19.50
N VAL A 31 9.09 21.12 -19.75
CA VAL A 31 8.85 22.12 -18.70
C VAL A 31 7.35 22.26 -18.52
N ILE A 32 6.87 22.14 -17.29
CA ILE A 32 5.46 22.27 -16.91
C ILE A 32 5.32 23.31 -15.80
N SER A 33 4.19 24.02 -15.81
CA SER A 33 3.88 25.07 -14.84
C SER A 33 2.73 24.66 -13.93
N PRO A 34 2.65 25.23 -12.71
CA PRO A 34 1.47 25.11 -11.88
C PRO A 34 0.20 25.60 -12.58
N GLN A 35 -0.95 25.09 -12.15
CA GLN A 35 -2.24 25.55 -12.62
C GLN A 35 -2.47 27.00 -12.20
N SER A 36 -3.04 27.82 -13.09
CA SER A 36 -3.27 29.25 -12.83
C SER A 36 -4.01 29.49 -11.51
N GLY A 37 -3.43 30.31 -10.64
CA GLY A 37 -4.00 30.62 -9.31
C GLY A 37 -3.90 29.49 -8.28
N SER A 38 -3.11 28.44 -8.54
CA SER A 38 -2.88 27.32 -7.62
C SER A 38 -1.41 26.92 -7.57
N ASN A 39 -1.02 26.23 -6.51
CA ASN A 39 0.31 25.60 -6.36
C ASN A 39 0.33 24.15 -6.89
N THR A 40 -0.75 23.70 -7.54
CA THR A 40 -0.90 22.33 -8.05
C THR A 40 -0.29 22.15 -9.42
N VAL A 41 0.24 20.96 -9.71
CA VAL A 41 0.89 20.64 -10.98
C VAL A 41 0.38 19.31 -11.50
N THR A 42 -0.01 19.23 -12.77
CA THR A 42 -0.30 17.95 -13.44
C THR A 42 1.01 17.27 -13.81
N VAL A 43 1.40 16.22 -13.09
CA VAL A 43 2.69 15.53 -13.27
C VAL A 43 2.63 14.36 -14.24
N GLY A 44 1.42 13.97 -14.64
CA GLY A 44 1.16 12.94 -15.64
C GLY A 44 -0.33 12.70 -15.83
N GLU A 45 -0.66 11.77 -16.72
CA GLU A 45 -2.02 11.26 -16.92
C GLU A 45 -2.03 9.77 -16.57
N THR A 46 -2.93 9.38 -15.65
CA THR A 46 -3.02 7.99 -15.17
C THR A 46 -4.27 7.31 -15.72
N TRP A 47 -4.17 6.02 -16.03
CA TRP A 47 -5.33 5.19 -16.35
C TRP A 47 -6.30 5.15 -15.16
N ALA A 48 -7.58 5.37 -15.43
CA ALA A 48 -8.62 5.59 -14.41
C ALA A 48 -9.58 4.39 -14.22
N GLY A 49 -9.20 3.19 -14.70
CA GLY A 49 -10.11 2.05 -14.73
C GLY A 49 -10.35 1.37 -13.39
N VAL A 50 -9.38 1.42 -12.48
CA VAL A 50 -9.55 0.95 -11.11
C VAL A 50 -8.79 1.83 -10.14
N SER A 51 -9.33 2.05 -8.95
CA SER A 51 -8.68 2.75 -7.85
C SER A 51 -7.54 1.89 -7.29
N THR A 52 -6.36 1.99 -7.90
CA THR A 52 -5.10 1.41 -7.41
C THR A 52 -4.14 2.51 -6.98
N GLY A 53 -3.23 2.22 -6.05
CA GLY A 53 -2.32 3.21 -5.48
C GLY A 53 -1.22 3.63 -6.45
N ALA A 54 -0.97 4.94 -6.56
CA ALA A 54 0.23 5.48 -7.20
C ALA A 54 1.40 5.50 -6.20
N GLY A 55 2.59 5.13 -6.66
CA GLY A 55 3.80 5.20 -5.86
C GLY A 55 4.35 6.62 -5.86
N SER A 56 4.87 7.10 -4.73
CA SER A 56 5.37 8.46 -4.66
C SER A 56 6.45 8.66 -3.60
N ALA A 57 7.37 9.57 -3.89
CA ALA A 57 8.39 10.03 -2.96
C ALA A 57 8.84 11.44 -3.35
N THR A 58 9.48 12.14 -2.44
CA THR A 58 10.31 13.31 -2.77
C THR A 58 11.73 13.07 -2.30
N THR A 59 12.71 13.55 -3.06
CA THR A 59 14.10 13.64 -2.61
C THR A 59 14.23 14.68 -1.50
N ARG A 60 15.40 14.72 -0.85
CA ARG A 60 15.69 15.74 0.18
C ARG A 60 15.68 17.17 -0.37
N ASP A 61 16.05 17.38 -1.64
CA ASP A 61 16.04 18.68 -2.31
C ASP A 61 14.67 19.08 -2.89
N GLY A 62 13.64 18.24 -2.70
CA GLY A 62 12.24 18.54 -3.05
C GLY A 62 11.81 18.08 -4.44
N ARG A 63 12.64 17.35 -5.18
CA ARG A 63 12.24 16.72 -6.46
C ARG A 63 11.23 15.61 -6.19
N LEU A 64 10.07 15.70 -6.84
CA LEU A 64 9.04 14.69 -6.78
C LEU A 64 9.42 13.50 -7.67
N VAL A 65 9.15 12.29 -7.21
CA VAL A 65 9.15 11.04 -7.97
C VAL A 65 7.77 10.41 -7.84
N VAL A 66 7.14 10.06 -8.96
CA VAL A 66 5.85 9.36 -8.99
C VAL A 66 5.92 8.14 -9.90
N ALA A 67 5.22 7.08 -9.51
CA ALA A 67 4.97 5.90 -10.33
C ALA A 67 3.46 5.70 -10.50
N TYR A 68 3.01 5.61 -11.74
CA TYR A 68 1.60 5.46 -12.10
C TYR A 68 1.44 4.60 -13.36
N TYR A 69 0.22 4.19 -13.68
CA TYR A 69 -0.08 3.54 -14.95
C TYR A 69 -0.51 4.60 -15.94
N ASP A 70 0.22 4.79 -17.03
CA ASP A 70 -0.13 5.77 -18.05
C ASP A 70 -1.41 5.38 -18.84
N PRO A 71 -1.92 6.20 -19.79
CA PRO A 71 -3.14 5.89 -20.51
C PRO A 71 -3.12 4.55 -21.26
N GLU A 72 -1.93 4.12 -21.71
CA GLU A 72 -1.69 2.82 -22.36
C GLU A 72 -1.48 1.68 -21.36
N ARG A 73 -1.54 1.98 -20.05
CA ARG A 73 -1.41 1.08 -18.90
C ARG A 73 0.03 0.62 -18.61
N TYR A 74 1.04 1.29 -19.15
CA TYR A 74 2.42 1.01 -18.77
C TYR A 74 2.74 1.64 -17.42
N LEU A 75 3.45 0.89 -16.58
CA LEU A 75 4.09 1.44 -15.41
C LEU A 75 5.09 2.52 -15.85
N THR A 76 4.80 3.75 -15.48
CA THR A 76 5.57 4.93 -15.84
C THR A 76 6.07 5.60 -14.57
N VAL A 77 7.37 5.91 -14.54
CA VAL A 77 7.98 6.73 -13.50
C VAL A 77 8.21 8.12 -14.04
N ALA A 78 7.78 9.15 -13.30
CA ALA A 78 8.06 10.54 -13.62
C ALA A 78 8.75 11.25 -12.46
N THR A 79 9.63 12.18 -12.81
CA THR A 79 10.24 13.14 -11.87
C THR A 79 9.71 14.53 -12.17
N TYR A 80 9.56 15.37 -11.14
CA TYR A 80 9.24 16.78 -11.30
C TYR A 80 10.13 17.62 -10.37
N ASP A 81 10.90 18.53 -10.96
CA ASP A 81 11.71 19.50 -10.24
C ASP A 81 10.94 20.83 -10.09
N PRO A 82 10.51 21.20 -8.87
CA PRO A 82 9.73 22.42 -8.67
C PRO A 82 10.53 23.71 -8.91
N ARG A 83 11.88 23.66 -8.92
CA ARG A 83 12.72 24.86 -9.13
C ARG A 83 12.80 25.24 -10.60
N SER A 84 12.91 24.24 -11.47
CA SER A 84 13.04 24.45 -12.92
C SER A 84 11.76 24.19 -13.69
N GLY A 85 10.71 23.67 -13.04
CA GLY A 85 9.50 23.18 -13.68
C GLY A 85 9.73 21.94 -14.57
N LYS A 86 10.92 21.33 -14.52
CA LYS A 86 11.28 20.23 -15.42
C LYS A 86 10.62 18.94 -14.95
N ARG A 87 9.81 18.33 -15.81
CA ARG A 87 9.23 17.00 -15.63
C ARG A 87 9.85 16.06 -16.64
N CYS A 88 10.39 14.92 -16.18
CA CYS A 88 10.82 13.83 -17.05
C CYS A 88 10.04 12.56 -16.74
N SER A 89 9.79 11.71 -17.73
CA SER A 89 9.10 10.43 -17.53
C SER A 89 9.72 9.30 -18.33
N GLN A 90 9.69 8.09 -17.76
CA GLN A 90 10.18 6.86 -18.36
C GLN A 90 9.13 5.75 -18.21
N ARG A 91 8.79 5.09 -19.32
CA ARG A 91 8.03 3.84 -19.31
C ARG A 91 8.93 2.67 -18.97
N LEU A 92 8.46 1.79 -18.11
CA LEU A 92 9.07 0.48 -17.88
C LEU A 92 8.29 -0.58 -18.66
N GLU A 93 8.97 -1.69 -18.98
CA GLU A 93 8.40 -2.86 -19.68
C GLU A 93 7.52 -3.70 -18.73
N SER A 94 6.55 -3.04 -18.09
CA SER A 94 5.54 -3.65 -17.24
C SER A 94 4.21 -2.96 -17.54
N ARG A 95 3.23 -3.73 -18.02
CA ARG A 95 1.92 -3.22 -18.41
C ARG A 95 0.86 -3.81 -17.50
N PHE A 96 -0.01 -2.98 -16.96
CA PHE A 96 -1.12 -3.42 -16.14
C PHE A 96 -2.13 -4.18 -16.99
N ALA A 97 -2.49 -5.37 -16.53
CA ALA A 97 -3.49 -6.22 -17.15
C ALA A 97 -4.75 -6.30 -16.30
N GLY A 98 -5.91 -6.44 -16.95
CA GLY A 98 -7.19 -6.63 -16.26
C GLY A 98 -7.70 -5.35 -15.58
N TRP A 99 -8.24 -5.52 -14.36
CA TRP A 99 -9.01 -4.52 -13.59
C TRP A 99 -8.81 -4.68 -12.07
N ASP A 100 -7.64 -5.19 -11.69
CA ASP A 100 -7.35 -5.64 -10.34
C ASP A 100 -6.68 -4.54 -9.50
N ALA A 101 -7.38 -4.10 -8.44
CA ALA A 101 -6.91 -3.00 -7.59
C ALA A 101 -5.68 -3.34 -6.75
N HIS A 102 -5.35 -4.62 -6.55
CA HIS A 102 -4.22 -5.07 -5.72
C HIS A 102 -2.86 -4.66 -6.29
N ASN A 103 -2.80 -4.32 -7.58
CA ASN A 103 -1.62 -3.95 -8.34
C ASN A 103 -1.11 -2.52 -8.02
N ALA A 104 -1.15 -2.10 -6.75
CA ALA A 104 -0.67 -0.79 -6.33
C ALA A 104 0.85 -0.64 -6.55
N LEU A 105 1.28 0.60 -6.76
CA LEU A 105 2.68 0.97 -6.96
C LEU A 105 3.25 1.61 -5.70
N VAL A 106 4.50 1.30 -5.40
CA VAL A 106 5.26 1.88 -4.29
C VAL A 106 6.60 2.40 -4.78
N VAL A 107 7.04 3.52 -4.21
CA VAL A 107 8.31 4.18 -4.51
C VAL A 107 9.03 4.47 -3.21
N ALA A 108 10.34 4.26 -3.19
CA ALA A 108 11.24 4.76 -2.17
C ALA A 108 12.48 5.37 -2.81
N ILE A 109 13.15 6.25 -2.07
CA ILE A 109 14.45 6.81 -2.46
C ILE A 109 15.45 6.44 -1.38
N ASP A 110 16.56 5.81 -1.77
CA ASP A 110 17.62 5.43 -0.83
C ASP A 110 18.56 6.60 -0.53
N ARG A 111 19.52 6.37 0.38
CA ARG A 111 20.48 7.39 0.81
C ARG A 111 21.42 7.88 -0.31
N ASN A 112 21.50 7.16 -1.43
CA ASN A 112 22.36 7.45 -2.58
C ASN A 112 21.53 8.02 -3.76
N ASP A 113 20.34 8.57 -3.46
CA ASP A 113 19.41 9.12 -4.43
C ASP A 113 19.05 8.13 -5.56
N GLN A 114 18.98 6.84 -5.22
CA GLN A 114 18.43 5.81 -6.10
C GLN A 114 16.93 5.70 -5.88
N ILE A 115 16.17 5.75 -6.98
CA ILE A 115 14.76 5.39 -7.01
C ILE A 115 14.67 3.86 -6.90
N HIS A 116 13.81 3.40 -6.00
CA HIS A 116 13.32 2.04 -5.93
C HIS A 116 11.82 2.06 -6.23
N VAL A 117 11.38 1.36 -7.26
CA VAL A 117 9.96 1.27 -7.62
C VAL A 117 9.54 -0.19 -7.71
N SER A 118 8.35 -0.52 -7.20
CA SER A 118 7.77 -1.85 -7.33
C SER A 118 6.23 -1.77 -7.33
N GLY A 119 5.57 -2.74 -7.94
CA GLY A 119 4.10 -2.79 -8.02
C GLY A 119 3.63 -3.64 -9.19
N ASN A 120 2.38 -3.49 -9.63
CA ASN A 120 1.82 -4.31 -10.73
C ASN A 120 1.89 -5.82 -10.48
N MET A 121 1.60 -6.22 -9.24
CA MET A 121 1.63 -7.63 -8.85
C MET A 121 0.41 -8.05 -8.03
N HIS A 122 -0.15 -9.20 -8.41
CA HIS A 122 -1.06 -9.99 -7.60
C HIS A 122 -0.86 -11.46 -7.95
N ASP A 123 -0.15 -12.18 -7.09
CA ASP A 123 0.28 -13.56 -7.33
C ASP A 123 1.07 -13.73 -8.65
N SER A 124 1.94 -12.75 -8.94
CA SER A 124 2.71 -12.69 -10.19
C SER A 124 4.19 -12.41 -9.94
N ALA A 125 5.02 -12.55 -10.97
CA ALA A 125 6.47 -12.33 -10.84
C ALA A 125 6.79 -10.90 -10.37
N LEU A 126 7.87 -10.77 -9.60
CA LEU A 126 8.34 -9.51 -9.06
C LEU A 126 8.56 -8.50 -10.20
N VAL A 127 7.89 -7.35 -10.08
CA VAL A 127 8.20 -6.15 -10.85
C VAL A 127 8.86 -5.17 -9.89
N TYR A 128 10.18 -5.04 -10.02
CA TYR A 128 10.99 -4.11 -9.26
C TYR A 128 11.97 -3.43 -10.21
N ALA A 129 12.12 -2.12 -10.10
CA ALA A 129 13.14 -1.39 -10.83
C ALA A 129 13.92 -0.43 -9.94
N ARG A 130 15.18 -0.19 -10.34
CA ARG A 130 16.10 0.73 -9.67
C ARG A 130 16.88 1.56 -10.67
N GLY A 131 17.13 2.82 -10.33
CA GLY A 131 17.97 3.74 -11.10
C GLY A 131 18.15 5.07 -10.38
N PRO A 132 19.09 5.91 -10.82
CA PRO A 132 19.36 7.21 -10.19
C PRO A 132 18.22 8.21 -10.46
N VAL A 133 17.91 9.05 -9.46
CA VAL A 133 16.81 10.03 -9.57
C VAL A 133 17.02 11.10 -10.65
N ASN A 134 18.28 11.37 -11.02
CA ASN A 134 18.65 12.38 -12.01
C ASN A 134 18.67 11.86 -13.46
N ASP A 135 18.50 10.56 -13.68
CA ASP A 135 18.57 9.93 -14.99
C ASP A 135 17.62 8.72 -15.06
N LEU A 136 16.33 9.01 -15.34
CA LEU A 136 15.30 7.98 -15.48
C LEU A 136 15.60 7.00 -16.64
N GLY A 137 16.41 7.41 -17.61
CA GLY A 137 16.85 6.53 -18.70
C GLY A 137 17.70 5.36 -18.22
N LYS A 138 18.19 5.38 -16.97
CA LYS A 138 18.92 4.27 -16.31
C LYS A 138 18.06 3.42 -15.38
N LEU A 139 16.76 3.68 -15.28
CA LEU A 139 15.84 2.85 -14.49
C LEU A 139 15.69 1.48 -15.17
N ARG A 140 16.00 0.39 -14.46
CA ARG A 140 15.96 -0.98 -15.00
C ARG A 140 15.12 -1.90 -14.14
N LEU A 141 14.31 -2.75 -14.77
CA LEU A 141 13.68 -3.89 -14.12
C LEU A 141 14.75 -4.91 -13.72
N LEU A 142 14.72 -5.33 -12.46
CA LEU A 142 15.74 -6.19 -11.85
C LEU A 142 15.06 -7.15 -10.86
N PRO A 143 15.63 -8.35 -10.62
CA PRO A 143 15.29 -9.11 -9.42
C PRO A 143 15.80 -8.35 -8.18
N MET A 144 15.27 -8.70 -7.00
CA MET A 144 15.90 -8.25 -5.74
C MET A 144 17.01 -9.20 -5.34
N THR A 145 16.63 -10.43 -5.05
CA THR A 145 17.48 -11.54 -4.63
C THR A 145 17.40 -12.72 -5.60
N GLY A 146 16.40 -12.74 -6.49
CA GLY A 146 16.08 -13.87 -7.37
C GLY A 146 15.40 -15.04 -6.66
N ARG A 147 15.13 -14.94 -5.35
CA ARG A 147 14.53 -16.00 -4.53
C ARG A 147 13.14 -15.57 -4.05
N ASN A 148 12.16 -16.46 -4.19
CA ASN A 148 10.78 -16.20 -3.73
C ASN A 148 10.17 -14.94 -4.38
N GLU A 149 10.35 -14.78 -5.69
CA GLU A 149 9.97 -13.59 -6.46
C GLU A 149 9.02 -13.94 -7.62
N LYS A 150 8.41 -15.13 -7.61
CA LYS A 150 7.54 -15.61 -8.70
C LYS A 150 6.04 -15.33 -8.48
N ALA A 151 5.63 -15.11 -7.23
CA ALA A 151 4.23 -15.04 -6.81
C ALA A 151 4.03 -13.89 -5.80
N VAL A 152 4.40 -12.68 -6.17
CA VAL A 152 4.46 -11.51 -5.29
C VAL A 152 3.11 -10.79 -5.22
N THR A 153 2.77 -10.27 -4.05
CA THR A 153 1.65 -9.35 -3.83
C THR A 153 2.02 -8.33 -2.72
N TYR A 154 1.41 -7.15 -2.76
CA TYR A 154 1.50 -6.11 -1.71
C TYR A 154 2.94 -5.65 -1.38
N PRO A 155 3.69 -5.15 -2.37
CA PRO A 155 5.02 -4.59 -2.11
C PRO A 155 4.91 -3.39 -1.19
N ARG A 156 5.79 -3.31 -0.19
CA ARG A 156 5.91 -2.18 0.72
C ARG A 156 7.37 -1.90 1.01
N PHE A 157 7.78 -0.65 0.85
CA PHE A 157 9.05 -0.19 1.40
C PHE A 157 8.84 0.21 2.86
N MET A 158 9.87 0.00 3.69
CA MET A 158 9.99 0.56 5.05
C MET A 158 11.44 1.04 5.24
N GLN A 159 11.72 1.82 6.29
CA GLN A 159 13.10 2.13 6.69
C GLN A 159 13.30 1.78 8.16
N ASP A 160 14.44 1.17 8.47
CA ASP A 160 14.84 0.94 9.87
C ASP A 160 15.47 2.19 10.51
N SER A 161 15.71 2.13 11.83
CA SER A 161 16.30 3.24 12.60
C SER A 161 17.73 3.61 12.17
N ARG A 162 18.38 2.77 11.34
CA ARG A 162 19.70 3.04 10.75
C ARG A 162 19.58 3.59 9.32
N GLY A 163 18.36 3.83 8.83
CA GLY A 163 18.08 4.32 7.49
C GLY A 163 18.24 3.29 6.38
N ASN A 164 18.35 2.00 6.69
CA ASN A 164 18.37 0.97 5.65
C ASN A 164 16.95 0.77 5.12
N LEU A 165 16.84 0.65 3.80
CA LEU A 165 15.57 0.34 3.16
C LEU A 165 15.22 -1.13 3.41
N LEU A 166 13.98 -1.39 3.75
CA LEU A 166 13.40 -2.71 3.88
C LEU A 166 12.34 -2.88 2.80
N PHE A 167 12.18 -4.10 2.30
CA PHE A 167 11.13 -4.44 1.36
C PHE A 167 10.32 -5.62 1.87
N LEU A 168 9.07 -5.35 2.18
CA LEU A 168 8.08 -6.31 2.66
C LEU A 168 7.15 -6.68 1.52
N TYR A 169 6.92 -7.96 1.31
CA TYR A 169 5.99 -8.44 0.31
C TYR A 169 5.40 -9.79 0.71
N ARG A 170 4.26 -10.15 0.13
CA ARG A 170 3.67 -11.49 0.28
C ARG A 170 4.07 -12.34 -0.92
N ASP A 171 4.66 -13.50 -0.65
CA ASP A 171 4.98 -14.53 -1.63
C ASP A 171 3.93 -15.66 -1.54
N GLY A 172 3.24 -15.94 -2.64
CA GLY A 172 2.17 -16.91 -2.74
C GLY A 172 0.76 -16.32 -2.67
N SER A 173 -0.21 -17.21 -2.89
CA SER A 173 -1.64 -16.89 -3.00
C SER A 173 -2.36 -16.97 -1.64
N SER A 174 -3.64 -16.57 -1.61
CA SER A 174 -4.43 -16.65 -0.37
C SER A 174 -4.57 -18.09 0.12
N GLY A 175 -4.31 -18.33 1.40
CA GLY A 175 -4.26 -19.66 2.00
C GLY A 175 -2.85 -20.29 1.98
N ASN A 176 -1.90 -19.72 1.23
CA ASN A 176 -0.50 -20.17 1.23
C ASN A 176 0.51 -19.01 1.05
N GLY A 177 0.12 -17.79 1.46
CA GLY A 177 0.94 -16.60 1.31
C GLY A 177 1.87 -16.40 2.50
N ILE A 178 3.17 -16.26 2.26
CA ILE A 178 4.21 -16.01 3.26
C ILE A 178 4.67 -14.56 3.13
N TRP A 179 4.61 -13.80 4.23
CA TRP A 179 5.19 -12.46 4.27
C TRP A 179 6.70 -12.54 4.43
N ARG A 180 7.42 -11.91 3.51
CA ARG A 180 8.87 -11.93 3.42
C ARG A 180 9.44 -10.53 3.55
N LEU A 181 10.60 -10.44 4.18
CA LEU A 181 11.33 -9.20 4.35
C LEU A 181 12.71 -9.29 3.70
N ASN A 182 13.04 -8.32 2.87
CA ASN A 182 14.39 -8.09 2.36
C ASN A 182 14.93 -6.78 2.94
N ARG A 183 16.26 -6.65 3.04
CA ARG A 183 16.97 -5.43 3.46
C ARG A 183 17.93 -4.98 2.37
N TRP A 184 17.92 -3.69 2.09
CA TRP A 184 18.88 -3.03 1.23
C TRP A 184 20.15 -2.72 2.02
N GLN A 185 21.26 -3.30 1.61
CA GLN A 185 22.55 -3.05 2.25
C GLN A 185 23.65 -3.18 1.19
N ASP A 186 24.58 -2.22 1.19
CA ASP A 186 25.77 -2.23 0.32
C ASP A 186 25.46 -2.42 -1.17
N GLY A 187 24.39 -1.76 -1.65
CA GLY A 187 24.02 -1.74 -3.06
C GLY A 187 23.29 -2.98 -3.57
N GLN A 188 22.87 -3.89 -2.67
CA GLN A 188 22.17 -5.13 -2.99
C GLN A 188 21.06 -5.45 -1.96
N TRP A 189 20.08 -6.27 -2.37
CA TRP A 189 19.05 -6.79 -1.48
C TRP A 189 19.53 -8.07 -0.79
N GLN A 190 19.27 -8.17 0.50
CA GLN A 190 19.52 -9.36 1.31
C GLN A 190 18.21 -9.90 1.87
N HIS A 191 18.00 -11.21 1.79
CA HIS A 191 16.80 -11.84 2.34
C HIS A 191 16.92 -11.98 3.87
N LEU A 192 15.94 -11.48 4.63
CA LEU A 192 15.90 -11.60 6.09
C LEU A 192 15.07 -12.80 6.57
N GLY A 193 14.06 -13.23 5.81
CA GLY A 193 13.24 -14.39 6.14
C GLY A 193 11.74 -14.14 6.06
N ALA A 194 10.98 -15.14 6.53
CA ALA A 194 9.54 -15.10 6.68
C ALA A 194 9.13 -14.51 8.04
N LEU A 195 8.16 -13.60 8.04
CA LEU A 195 7.68 -12.94 9.27
C LEU A 195 6.52 -13.68 9.94
N PHE A 196 5.63 -14.26 9.14
CA PHE A 196 4.40 -14.90 9.60
C PHE A 196 4.27 -16.30 9.01
N ALA A 197 3.79 -17.24 9.81
CA ALA A 197 3.50 -18.60 9.43
C ALA A 197 2.29 -18.66 8.47
N ASN A 198 2.32 -19.62 7.54
CA ASN A 198 1.23 -19.93 6.61
C ASN A 198 0.40 -21.16 7.05
N ARG A 199 0.69 -21.72 8.23
CA ARG A 199 -0.01 -22.86 8.81
C ARG A 199 0.03 -22.80 10.35
N ASP A 200 -1.03 -23.30 10.98
CA ASP A 200 -1.06 -23.63 12.40
C ASP A 200 -1.56 -25.08 12.60
N GLU A 201 -1.83 -25.47 13.85
CA GLU A 201 -2.33 -26.81 14.20
C GLU A 201 -3.63 -27.21 13.49
N LYS A 202 -4.45 -26.24 13.06
CA LYS A 202 -5.73 -26.46 12.37
C LYS A 202 -5.61 -26.43 10.85
N GLY A 203 -4.41 -26.23 10.30
CA GLY A 203 -4.16 -26.19 8.86
C GLY A 203 -3.74 -24.82 8.35
N PRO A 204 -3.94 -24.54 7.05
CA PRO A 204 -3.48 -23.30 6.43
C PRO A 204 -4.04 -22.04 7.11
N VAL A 205 -3.19 -21.02 7.19
CA VAL A 205 -3.57 -19.67 7.64
C VAL A 205 -2.92 -18.62 6.76
N SER A 206 -3.52 -17.44 6.68
CA SER A 206 -2.92 -16.27 6.05
C SER A 206 -2.89 -15.11 7.03
N ALA A 207 -1.74 -14.46 7.13
CA ALA A 207 -1.56 -13.22 7.87
C ALA A 207 -1.92 -12.02 6.99
N TYR A 208 -2.65 -11.07 7.56
CA TYR A 208 -2.88 -9.74 7.02
C TYR A 208 -2.36 -8.70 8.02
N PRO A 209 -1.04 -8.44 8.01
CA PRO A 209 -0.43 -7.43 8.85
C PRO A 209 -0.91 -6.03 8.46
N SER A 210 -1.06 -5.17 9.47
CA SER A 210 -1.12 -3.72 9.28
C SER A 210 0.17 -3.20 8.64
N ASP A 211 0.22 -1.89 8.40
CA ASP A 211 1.52 -1.24 8.28
C ASP A 211 2.30 -1.39 9.58
N PHE A 212 3.62 -1.53 9.44
CA PHE A 212 4.53 -1.50 10.58
C PHE A 212 4.72 -0.05 10.99
N VAL A 213 4.45 0.27 12.25
CA VAL A 213 4.66 1.61 12.80
C VAL A 213 5.84 1.56 13.74
N GLN A 214 6.82 2.44 13.52
CA GLN A 214 7.99 2.54 14.36
C GLN A 214 7.73 3.55 15.50
N ASP A 215 8.04 3.17 16.74
CA ASP A 215 8.01 4.10 17.87
C ASP A 215 9.28 4.97 17.93
N SER A 216 9.31 5.92 18.87
CA SER A 216 10.46 6.82 19.09
C SER A 216 11.74 6.09 19.53
N ASN A 217 11.64 4.84 19.99
CA ASN A 217 12.77 4.01 20.38
C ASN A 217 13.26 3.11 19.23
N GLY A 218 12.68 3.25 18.03
CA GLY A 218 13.05 2.47 16.86
C GLY A 218 12.44 1.07 16.82
N ARG A 219 11.50 0.74 17.71
CA ARG A 219 10.77 -0.53 17.74
C ARG A 219 9.62 -0.48 16.75
N PHE A 220 9.50 -1.51 15.93
CA PHE A 220 8.40 -1.71 15.02
C PHE A 220 7.25 -2.44 15.70
N HIS A 221 6.03 -1.94 15.49
CA HIS A 221 4.79 -2.49 16.00
C HIS A 221 3.91 -2.94 14.85
N VAL A 222 3.28 -4.10 14.99
CA VAL A 222 2.38 -4.65 13.97
C VAL A 222 1.20 -5.34 14.63
N THR A 223 0.03 -5.17 14.02
CA THR A 223 -1.14 -5.99 14.29
C THR A 223 -1.44 -6.87 13.08
N VAL A 224 -1.88 -8.11 13.30
CA VAL A 224 -2.16 -9.09 12.24
C VAL A 224 -3.59 -9.60 12.39
N VAL A 225 -4.36 -9.52 11.30
CA VAL A 225 -5.61 -10.27 11.15
C VAL A 225 -5.30 -11.62 10.52
N TRP A 226 -5.82 -12.69 11.10
CA TRP A 226 -5.61 -14.06 10.61
C TRP A 226 -6.85 -14.60 9.89
N ARG A 227 -6.62 -15.32 8.79
CA ARG A 227 -7.66 -15.86 7.90
C ARG A 227 -7.42 -17.32 7.53
N ARG A 228 -8.47 -18.13 7.37
CA ARG A 228 -8.36 -19.55 6.97
C ARG A 228 -8.40 -19.78 5.47
N THR A 229 -9.34 -19.15 4.75
CA THR A 229 -9.57 -19.37 3.32
C THR A 229 -9.51 -18.05 2.54
N PRO A 230 -9.69 -18.04 1.21
CA PRO A 230 -9.82 -16.79 0.46
C PRO A 230 -11.02 -15.93 0.83
N ASP A 231 -12.07 -16.49 1.43
CA ASP A 231 -13.25 -15.73 1.85
C ASP A 231 -12.95 -14.89 3.10
N VAL A 232 -13.22 -13.59 3.02
CA VAL A 232 -13.08 -12.64 4.14
C VAL A 232 -13.88 -13.04 5.38
N ALA A 233 -14.97 -13.79 5.23
CA ALA A 233 -15.76 -14.31 6.34
C ALA A 233 -14.96 -15.26 7.25
N THR A 234 -13.84 -15.81 6.77
CA THR A 234 -12.97 -16.70 7.54
C THR A 234 -11.85 -15.98 8.30
N ASN A 235 -11.88 -14.65 8.35
CA ASN A 235 -11.08 -13.88 9.30
C ASN A 235 -11.52 -14.22 10.73
N PHE A 236 -10.59 -14.54 11.63
CA PHE A 236 -10.95 -15.10 12.94
C PHE A 236 -10.27 -14.47 14.15
N ALA A 237 -9.12 -13.81 14.00
CA ALA A 237 -8.38 -13.24 15.12
C ALA A 237 -7.59 -11.98 14.74
N VAL A 238 -7.37 -11.12 15.74
CA VAL A 238 -6.48 -9.96 15.71
C VAL A 238 -5.39 -10.19 16.75
N THR A 239 -4.13 -10.09 16.34
CA THR A 239 -2.97 -10.31 17.21
C THR A 239 -1.95 -9.19 17.07
N TYR A 240 -1.09 -9.02 18.06
CA TYR A 240 -0.09 -7.97 18.12
C TYR A 240 1.30 -8.56 18.43
N ALA A 241 2.32 -7.97 17.82
CA ALA A 241 3.72 -8.16 18.21
C ALA A 241 4.52 -6.88 17.94
N SER A 242 5.71 -6.80 18.52
CA SER A 242 6.68 -5.75 18.19
C SER A 242 8.11 -6.26 18.15
N THR A 243 8.99 -5.61 17.40
CA THR A 243 10.36 -6.07 17.17
C THR A 243 11.30 -4.90 16.89
N THR A 244 12.59 -5.09 17.16
CA THR A 244 13.65 -4.14 16.77
C THR A 244 14.54 -4.69 15.66
N ASP A 245 14.44 -5.98 15.34
CA ASP A 245 15.37 -6.69 14.46
C ASP A 245 14.66 -7.61 13.43
N PHE A 246 13.33 -7.70 13.49
CA PHE A 246 12.47 -8.62 12.71
C PHE A 246 12.78 -10.11 12.90
N ARG A 247 13.55 -10.47 13.93
CA ARG A 247 13.90 -11.86 14.28
C ARG A 247 13.29 -12.24 15.63
N SER A 248 13.50 -11.37 16.62
CA SER A 248 13.01 -11.50 17.98
C SER A 248 11.82 -10.58 18.18
N TRP A 249 10.71 -11.14 18.66
CA TRP A 249 9.45 -10.42 18.78
C TRP A 249 8.97 -10.41 20.21
N TRP A 250 8.61 -9.24 20.72
CA TRP A 250 7.85 -9.10 21.94
C TRP A 250 6.37 -9.41 21.68
N VAL A 251 5.78 -10.25 22.53
CA VAL A 251 4.41 -10.77 22.37
C VAL A 251 3.61 -10.78 23.69
N GLY A 252 4.01 -9.99 24.69
CA GLY A 252 3.22 -9.78 25.91
C GLY A 252 4.00 -9.33 27.14
N SER A 253 3.29 -9.10 28.25
CA SER A 253 3.88 -8.67 29.52
C SER A 253 4.92 -9.65 30.08
N GLY A 254 5.84 -9.13 30.89
CA GLY A 254 6.90 -9.92 31.52
C GLY A 254 8.04 -10.33 30.59
N GLY A 255 8.18 -9.68 29.43
CA GLY A 255 9.26 -9.97 28.48
C GLY A 255 9.04 -11.21 27.62
N LYS A 256 7.80 -11.72 27.52
CA LYS A 256 7.48 -12.85 26.64
C LYS A 256 7.89 -12.55 25.21
N SER A 257 8.77 -13.38 24.68
CA SER A 257 9.30 -13.27 23.33
C SER A 257 8.97 -14.49 22.48
N ALA A 258 8.85 -14.27 21.18
CA ALA A 258 8.74 -15.31 20.17
C ALA A 258 9.79 -15.08 19.06
N THR A 259 10.24 -16.17 18.44
CA THR A 259 11.05 -16.13 17.21
C THR A 259 10.14 -16.42 16.02
N GLY A 260 10.34 -15.68 14.93
CA GLY A 260 9.55 -15.88 13.71
C GLY A 260 9.82 -17.25 13.03
N PRO A 261 8.94 -17.68 12.10
CA PRO A 261 7.72 -16.99 11.68
C PRO A 261 6.63 -17.01 12.75
N LEU A 262 6.00 -15.87 13.00
CA LEU A 262 4.95 -15.75 14.02
C LEU A 262 3.64 -16.39 13.55
N ALA A 263 2.88 -16.97 14.46
CA ALA A 263 1.61 -17.65 14.21
C ALA A 263 0.52 -17.09 15.13
N PRO A 264 -0.78 -17.35 14.88
CA PRO A 264 -1.86 -16.85 15.75
C PRO A 264 -1.66 -17.18 17.23
N GLY A 265 -1.09 -18.35 17.53
CA GLY A 265 -0.83 -18.83 18.89
C GLY A 265 0.45 -18.29 19.55
N THR A 266 1.40 -17.76 18.78
CA THR A 266 2.67 -17.23 19.32
C THR A 266 2.67 -15.71 19.49
N MET A 267 1.70 -15.01 18.89
CA MET A 267 1.52 -13.57 19.04
C MET A 267 0.58 -13.23 20.20
N GLN A 268 0.67 -11.99 20.69
CA GLN A 268 -0.25 -11.53 21.72
C GLN A 268 -1.67 -11.41 21.13
N ARG A 269 -2.65 -12.05 21.76
CA ARG A 269 -4.05 -11.91 21.35
C ARG A 269 -4.58 -10.52 21.71
N VAL A 270 -5.10 -9.81 20.71
CA VAL A 270 -5.85 -8.55 20.88
C VAL A 270 -7.35 -8.86 20.96
N ASP A 271 -7.86 -9.63 20.00
CA ASP A 271 -9.24 -10.11 19.95
C ASP A 271 -9.30 -11.43 19.15
N ALA A 272 -10.27 -12.29 19.42
CA ALA A 272 -10.45 -13.57 18.72
C ALA A 272 -11.95 -13.86 18.53
N PRO A 273 -12.65 -13.07 17.71
CA PRO A 273 -14.10 -13.22 17.56
C PRO A 273 -14.49 -14.56 16.90
N GLY A 274 -13.59 -15.21 16.16
CA GLY A 274 -13.89 -16.38 15.34
C GLY A 274 -14.45 -16.00 13.96
N GLU A 275 -14.61 -17.01 13.11
CA GLU A 275 -15.11 -16.85 11.74
C GLU A 275 -16.59 -16.40 11.71
N GLY A 276 -17.00 -15.77 10.62
CA GLY A 276 -18.37 -15.29 10.41
C GLY A 276 -18.76 -14.10 11.28
N LYS A 277 -17.83 -13.53 12.06
CA LYS A 277 -18.08 -12.39 12.95
C LYS A 277 -17.75 -11.03 12.35
N GLY A 278 -17.70 -10.94 11.02
CA GLY A 278 -17.56 -9.67 10.31
C GLY A 278 -16.20 -9.00 10.43
N LEU A 279 -15.16 -9.75 10.85
CA LEU A 279 -13.80 -9.26 10.95
C LEU A 279 -13.24 -8.95 9.56
N VAL A 280 -12.72 -7.73 9.37
CA VAL A 280 -12.09 -7.31 8.12
C VAL A 280 -10.57 -7.26 8.29
N ASN A 281 -9.83 -7.70 7.29
CA ASN A 281 -8.37 -7.74 7.27
C ASN A 281 -7.72 -6.37 6.96
N ASN A 282 -8.18 -5.31 7.65
CA ASN A 282 -7.73 -3.93 7.43
C ASN A 282 -7.36 -3.22 8.75
N ALA A 283 -7.01 -3.97 9.79
CA ALA A 283 -6.60 -3.42 11.08
C ALA A 283 -5.49 -2.36 10.92
N LYS A 284 -5.55 -1.33 11.76
CA LYS A 284 -4.58 -0.23 11.80
C LYS A 284 -3.95 -0.17 13.17
N ILE A 285 -2.70 0.26 13.22
CA ILE A 285 -1.98 0.51 14.45
C ILE A 285 -1.41 1.93 14.41
N ALA A 286 -1.37 2.59 15.57
CA ALA A 286 -0.63 3.82 15.77
C ALA A 286 -0.04 3.83 17.18
N ILE A 287 0.98 4.65 17.39
CA ILE A 287 1.61 4.85 18.68
C ILE A 287 1.09 6.17 19.24
N ALA A 288 0.41 6.10 20.38
CA ALA A 288 -0.04 7.29 21.09
C ALA A 288 1.16 8.10 21.57
N PRO A 289 1.02 9.42 21.85
CA PRO A 289 2.12 10.24 22.37
C PRO A 289 2.78 9.71 23.65
N SER A 290 2.06 8.90 24.44
CA SER A 290 2.61 8.20 25.61
C SER A 290 3.53 7.01 25.28
N GLY A 291 3.70 6.65 24.01
CA GLY A 291 4.39 5.44 23.55
C GLY A 291 3.50 4.19 23.52
N GLN A 292 2.22 4.30 23.90
CA GLN A 292 1.31 3.16 23.96
C GLN A 292 0.75 2.81 22.56
N PRO A 293 0.82 1.55 22.12
CA PRO A 293 0.19 1.13 20.87
C PRO A 293 -1.34 1.10 20.99
N LEU A 294 -2.02 1.62 19.97
CA LEU A 294 -3.46 1.56 19.79
C LEU A 294 -3.81 0.86 18.48
N ILE A 295 -4.81 -0.01 18.53
CA ILE A 295 -5.23 -0.81 17.39
C ILE A 295 -6.68 -0.50 17.04
N LEU A 296 -6.93 -0.14 15.78
CA LEU A 296 -8.27 -0.05 15.21
C LEU A 296 -8.55 -1.28 14.37
N TYR A 297 -9.74 -1.86 14.52
CA TYR A 297 -10.20 -3.00 13.71
C TYR A 297 -11.72 -2.99 13.63
N THR A 298 -12.29 -3.75 12.69
CA THR A 298 -13.74 -3.81 12.52
C THR A 298 -14.24 -5.23 12.66
N LYS A 299 -15.38 -5.42 13.32
CA LYS A 299 -16.12 -6.69 13.42
C LYS A 299 -17.61 -6.42 13.60
N TYR A 300 -18.43 -7.46 13.66
CA TYR A 300 -19.79 -7.30 14.16
C TYR A 300 -19.76 -7.00 15.67
N GLY A 301 -20.43 -5.92 16.06
CA GLY A 301 -20.66 -5.55 17.44
C GLY A 301 -22.05 -5.96 17.92
N GLU A 302 -22.60 -5.16 18.82
CA GLU A 302 -23.93 -5.36 19.40
C GLU A 302 -25.03 -5.42 18.33
N GLY A 303 -25.94 -6.39 18.48
CA GLY A 303 -27.00 -6.65 17.50
C GLY A 303 -26.50 -7.17 16.14
N GLY A 304 -25.23 -7.61 16.05
CA GLY A 304 -24.65 -8.13 14.82
C GLY A 304 -24.32 -7.08 13.76
N ARG A 305 -24.36 -5.79 14.10
CA ARG A 305 -24.09 -4.68 13.18
C ARG A 305 -22.59 -4.46 13.01
N ASN A 306 -22.15 -4.00 11.84
CA ASN A 306 -20.74 -3.64 11.63
C ASN A 306 -20.34 -2.55 12.63
N ALA A 307 -19.19 -2.72 13.26
CA ALA A 307 -18.68 -1.78 14.23
C ALA A 307 -17.16 -1.63 14.10
N VAL A 308 -16.68 -0.45 14.44
CA VAL A 308 -15.26 -0.11 14.57
C VAL A 308 -14.90 -0.19 16.05
N PHE A 309 -13.86 -0.95 16.36
CA PHE A 309 -13.29 -1.10 17.69
C PHE A 309 -11.93 -0.43 17.77
N VAL A 310 -11.62 0.11 18.94
CA VAL A 310 -10.27 0.50 19.35
C VAL A 310 -9.83 -0.40 20.49
N ALA A 311 -8.56 -0.81 20.51
CA ALA A 311 -7.95 -1.57 21.59
C ALA A 311 -6.63 -0.95 22.06
N ARG A 312 -6.34 -1.11 23.35
CA ARG A 312 -5.06 -0.76 23.98
C ARG A 312 -4.64 -1.84 24.96
N TYR A 313 -3.34 -1.90 25.28
CA TYR A 313 -2.83 -2.78 26.33
C TYR A 313 -2.86 -2.10 27.70
N ASP A 314 -3.50 -2.67 28.72
CA ASP A 314 -3.64 -2.06 30.06
C ASP A 314 -2.58 -2.50 31.08
N GLY A 315 -1.56 -3.25 30.64
CA GLY A 315 -0.54 -3.85 31.50
C GLY A 315 -0.82 -5.32 31.85
N ARG A 316 -2.08 -5.76 31.77
CA ARG A 316 -2.49 -7.16 31.97
C ARG A 316 -2.93 -7.78 30.65
N GLY A 317 -3.79 -7.10 29.92
CA GLY A 317 -4.42 -7.59 28.68
C GLY A 317 -4.73 -6.47 27.69
N TRP A 318 -5.16 -6.86 26.50
CA TRP A 318 -5.78 -5.93 25.56
C TRP A 318 -7.22 -5.67 25.98
N VAL A 319 -7.57 -4.40 26.16
CA VAL A 319 -8.95 -3.95 26.40
C VAL A 319 -9.45 -3.26 25.13
N SER A 320 -10.67 -3.56 24.73
CA SER A 320 -11.27 -3.03 23.50
C SER A 320 -12.64 -2.39 23.72
N LYS A 321 -12.98 -1.41 22.90
CA LYS A 321 -14.24 -0.69 22.95
C LYS A 321 -14.73 -0.36 21.55
N SER A 322 -16.03 -0.52 21.30
CA SER A 322 -16.65 0.00 20.07
C SER A 322 -16.72 1.52 20.12
N ILE A 323 -16.28 2.17 19.04
CA ILE A 323 -16.27 3.64 18.89
C ILE A 323 -17.26 4.13 17.83
N ALA A 324 -17.73 3.24 16.97
CA ALA A 324 -18.77 3.52 15.99
C ALA A 324 -19.46 2.22 15.59
N THR A 325 -20.78 2.26 15.45
CA THR A 325 -21.59 1.13 15.01
C THR A 325 -22.49 1.59 13.87
N ALA A 326 -22.62 0.75 12.85
CA ALA A 326 -23.49 1.02 11.71
C ALA A 326 -24.98 1.01 12.12
N SER A 327 -25.81 1.71 11.36
CA SER A 327 -27.26 1.66 11.49
C SER A 327 -27.82 0.32 11.03
N LYS A 328 -27.20 -0.31 10.02
CA LYS A 328 -27.57 -1.63 9.49
C LYS A 328 -26.35 -2.55 9.34
N ARG A 329 -26.60 -3.86 9.32
CA ARG A 329 -25.58 -4.86 9.04
C ARG A 329 -25.37 -4.97 7.52
N ASN A 330 -24.14 -4.75 7.09
CA ASN A 330 -23.60 -5.18 5.82
C ASN A 330 -22.89 -6.51 6.00
N GLU A 331 -23.22 -7.47 5.15
CA GLU A 331 -22.61 -8.80 5.21
C GLU A 331 -21.16 -8.76 4.72
N ILE A 332 -20.27 -9.33 5.52
CA ILE A 332 -18.84 -9.46 5.25
C ILE A 332 -18.55 -10.88 4.78
N LYS A 333 -18.53 -11.07 3.46
CA LYS A 333 -18.19 -12.34 2.80
C LYS A 333 -17.69 -12.13 1.37
N GLY A 334 -17.05 -13.15 0.81
CA GLY A 334 -16.53 -13.18 -0.56
C GLY A 334 -15.02 -12.94 -0.65
N GLY A 335 -14.52 -12.94 -1.89
CA GLY A 335 -13.11 -12.73 -2.21
C GLY A 335 -12.89 -11.60 -3.22
N GLY A 336 -11.62 -11.35 -3.55
CA GLY A 336 -11.18 -10.27 -4.43
C GLY A 336 -11.27 -8.88 -3.79
N SER A 337 -11.16 -7.83 -4.60
CA SER A 337 -11.31 -6.44 -4.14
C SER A 337 -12.78 -6.11 -3.83
N ILE A 338 -13.19 -6.22 -2.56
CA ILE A 338 -14.54 -5.91 -2.09
C ILE A 338 -14.66 -4.40 -1.76
N PRO A 339 -15.52 -3.64 -2.46
CA PRO A 339 -15.73 -2.23 -2.15
C PRO A 339 -16.49 -2.05 -0.83
N ASP A 340 -16.31 -0.88 -0.19
CA ASP A 340 -17.16 -0.39 0.91
C ASP A 340 -17.15 -1.21 2.20
N MET A 341 -16.09 -1.97 2.39
CA MET A 341 -15.84 -2.67 3.64
C MET A 341 -15.72 -1.67 4.79
N PRO A 342 -16.24 -2.00 5.98
CA PRO A 342 -16.02 -1.23 7.19
C PRO A 342 -14.53 -0.98 7.40
N THR A 343 -14.14 0.24 7.75
CA THR A 343 -12.74 0.62 7.93
C THR A 343 -12.61 1.75 8.94
N ALA A 344 -11.39 2.02 9.36
CA ALA A 344 -11.04 3.17 10.18
C ALA A 344 -9.58 3.55 9.94
N ALA A 345 -9.20 4.77 10.30
CA ALA A 345 -7.78 5.10 10.45
C ALA A 345 -7.55 6.15 11.53
N PHE A 346 -6.33 6.17 12.02
CA PHE A 346 -5.75 7.33 12.71
C PHE A 346 -5.41 8.40 11.68
N LEU A 347 -5.57 9.66 12.06
CA LEU A 347 -5.18 10.80 11.24
C LEU A 347 -3.93 11.45 11.86
N ASP A 348 -2.96 11.79 11.01
CA ASP A 348 -1.68 12.43 11.38
C ASP A 348 -1.89 13.92 11.74
N GLU A 349 -2.73 14.19 12.73
CA GLU A 349 -3.00 15.53 13.27
C GLU A 349 -2.69 15.54 14.76
N GLU A 350 -1.81 16.44 15.19
CA GLU A 350 -1.57 16.68 16.61
C GLU A 350 -2.83 17.28 17.25
N VAL A 351 -3.45 16.53 18.15
CA VAL A 351 -4.57 17.00 18.94
C VAL A 351 -4.04 17.40 20.32
N ARG A 352 -4.48 18.56 20.83
CA ARG A 352 -4.09 19.05 22.15
C ARG A 352 -4.35 17.98 23.22
N GLY A 353 -3.45 17.88 24.19
CA GLY A 353 -3.58 16.97 25.33
C GLY A 353 -3.27 15.50 25.01
N GLY A 354 -2.63 15.21 23.88
CA GLY A 354 -2.22 13.85 23.51
C GLY A 354 -3.35 12.95 23.02
N ALA A 355 -4.52 13.52 22.74
CA ALA A 355 -5.61 12.84 22.07
C ALA A 355 -5.24 12.47 20.62
N MET A 356 -6.02 11.58 20.01
CA MET A 356 -5.83 11.17 18.63
C MET A 356 -7.09 11.43 17.82
N ARG A 357 -6.94 11.97 16.61
CA ARG A 357 -8.06 12.05 15.67
C ARG A 357 -8.23 10.72 14.93
N VAL A 358 -9.45 10.21 14.92
CA VAL A 358 -9.81 8.94 14.28
C VAL A 358 -11.00 9.19 13.37
N TRP A 359 -10.97 8.65 12.16
CA TRP A 359 -12.18 8.50 11.36
C TRP A 359 -12.59 7.02 11.36
N ALA A 360 -13.86 6.77 11.61
CA ALA A 360 -14.45 5.45 11.73
C ALA A 360 -15.60 5.33 10.73
N LEU A 361 -15.54 4.29 9.89
CA LEU A 361 -16.52 4.03 8.83
C LEU A 361 -17.08 2.62 8.99
N PRO A 362 -18.03 2.40 9.92
CA PRO A 362 -18.67 1.09 10.07
C PRO A 362 -19.57 0.73 8.87
N SER A 363 -20.06 1.72 8.13
CA SER A 363 -20.72 1.59 6.82
C SER A 363 -20.55 2.89 6.02
N ARG A 364 -20.90 2.89 4.72
CA ARG A 364 -20.88 4.11 3.87
C ARG A 364 -21.65 5.29 4.46
N GLN A 365 -22.80 5.02 5.09
CA GLN A 365 -23.71 6.04 5.60
C GLN A 365 -23.40 6.46 7.04
N ASP A 366 -22.59 5.68 7.74
CA ASP A 366 -22.40 5.80 9.20
C ASP A 366 -21.01 6.33 9.57
N ARG A 367 -20.36 7.12 8.70
CA ARG A 367 -19.06 7.72 8.99
C ARG A 367 -19.09 8.59 10.25
N LYS A 368 -18.07 8.45 11.09
CA LYS A 368 -17.81 9.29 12.26
C LYS A 368 -16.39 9.82 12.21
N ASP A 369 -16.23 11.12 12.42
CA ASP A 369 -14.94 11.74 12.72
C ASP A 369 -14.90 12.02 14.23
N LEU A 370 -13.88 11.49 14.91
CA LEU A 370 -13.81 11.38 16.36
C LEU A 370 -12.47 11.90 16.89
N ILE A 371 -12.51 12.42 18.11
CA ILE A 371 -11.34 12.51 18.99
C ILE A 371 -11.37 11.35 19.95
N LEU A 372 -10.24 10.67 20.09
CA LEU A 372 -10.02 9.52 20.94
C LEU A 372 -9.00 9.88 22.03
N ASP A 373 -9.39 9.67 23.28
CA ASP A 373 -8.44 9.61 24.40
C ASP A 373 -7.73 8.25 24.39
N PRO A 374 -6.39 8.22 24.23
CA PRO A 374 -5.64 6.97 24.11
C PRO A 374 -5.62 6.14 25.40
N VAL A 375 -5.86 6.74 26.56
CA VAL A 375 -5.82 6.08 27.88
C VAL A 375 -7.21 5.60 28.28
N SER A 376 -8.25 6.42 28.15
CA SER A 376 -9.59 6.01 28.56
C SER A 376 -10.40 5.32 27.45
N LEU A 377 -9.93 5.37 26.20
CA LEU A 377 -10.67 4.98 25.00
C LEU A 377 -12.04 5.67 24.86
N LYS A 378 -12.24 6.80 25.56
CA LYS A 378 -13.41 7.64 25.37
C LYS A 378 -13.28 8.41 24.07
N THR A 379 -14.42 8.59 23.41
CA THR A 379 -14.48 9.31 22.14
C THR A 379 -15.47 10.47 22.23
N ALA A 380 -15.13 11.57 21.56
CA ALA A 380 -16.02 12.69 21.33
C ALA A 380 -16.10 12.97 19.81
N PRO A 381 -17.22 13.50 19.30
CA PRO A 381 -17.26 13.99 17.92
C PRO A 381 -16.15 15.03 17.69
N TRP A 382 -15.40 14.88 16.60
CA TRP A 382 -14.52 15.96 16.16
C TRP A 382 -15.39 17.13 15.72
N ARG A 383 -15.35 18.20 16.49
CA ARG A 383 -15.82 19.52 16.09
C ARG A 383 -14.56 20.27 15.71
N SER A 384 -14.44 20.72 14.46
CA SER A 384 -13.39 21.68 14.11
C SER A 384 -13.49 22.83 15.11
N ALA A 385 -12.54 22.92 16.04
CA ALA A 385 -12.54 24.04 16.97
C ALA A 385 -12.48 25.32 16.12
N ALA A 386 -13.31 26.30 16.47
CA ALA A 386 -13.20 27.64 15.92
C ALA A 386 -11.73 28.10 16.05
N LYS A 387 -11.07 28.33 14.91
CA LYS A 387 -9.94 29.25 14.64
C LYS A 387 -8.75 29.38 15.63
N ASP A 388 -8.62 28.59 16.68
CA ASP A 388 -7.51 28.69 17.65
C ASP A 388 -6.43 27.60 17.45
N THR A 389 -6.36 27.08 16.23
CA THR A 389 -5.20 26.32 15.73
C THR A 389 -4.81 26.88 14.37
N VAL A 390 -3.56 27.29 14.22
CA VAL A 390 -2.93 27.87 13.02
C VAL A 390 -2.99 26.95 11.79
N TYR A 391 -3.45 25.71 11.93
CA TYR A 391 -3.55 24.75 10.84
C TYR A 391 -4.95 24.76 10.19
N THR A 392 -5.09 25.48 9.08
CA THR A 392 -6.19 25.26 8.13
C THR A 392 -5.70 24.25 7.08
N PRO A 393 -6.24 23.01 7.03
CA PRO A 393 -5.82 22.06 6.01
C PRO A 393 -6.06 22.66 4.62
N ALA A 394 -5.05 22.62 3.74
CA ALA A 394 -5.22 23.04 2.36
C ALA A 394 -6.41 22.29 1.73
N ARG A 395 -7.38 23.04 1.18
CA ARG A 395 -8.54 22.44 0.53
C ARG A 395 -8.04 21.59 -0.64
N PRO A 396 -8.45 20.31 -0.75
CA PRO A 396 -8.09 19.50 -1.91
C PRO A 396 -8.44 20.22 -3.21
N PRO A 397 -7.61 20.11 -4.26
CA PRO A 397 -7.83 20.84 -5.48
C PRO A 397 -9.11 20.38 -6.16
N ALA A 398 -9.75 21.30 -6.88
CA ALA A 398 -10.83 20.95 -7.78
C ALA A 398 -10.23 20.23 -8.99
N ILE A 399 -10.49 18.93 -9.09
CA ILE A 399 -10.04 18.11 -10.22
C ILE A 399 -11.28 17.71 -11.00
N ALA A 400 -11.26 17.94 -12.31
CA ALA A 400 -12.34 17.50 -13.17
C ALA A 400 -12.46 15.97 -13.14
N ILE A 401 -13.66 15.46 -12.91
CA ILE A 401 -13.95 14.03 -13.03
C ILE A 401 -13.93 13.70 -14.53
N PRO A 402 -13.12 12.73 -14.98
CA PRO A 402 -13.17 12.30 -16.38
C PRO A 402 -14.58 11.82 -16.74
N THR A 403 -15.06 12.24 -17.92
CA THR A 403 -16.46 11.99 -18.31
C THR A 403 -16.70 10.52 -18.66
N GLY A 404 -17.90 10.03 -18.35
CA GLY A 404 -18.35 8.68 -18.73
C GLY A 404 -17.78 7.52 -17.90
N LEU A 405 -17.14 7.80 -16.76
CA LEU A 405 -16.76 6.81 -15.76
C LEU A 405 -17.98 6.31 -14.95
N ASP A 406 -17.92 5.06 -14.48
CA ASP A 406 -18.89 4.47 -13.56
C ASP A 406 -18.33 4.39 -12.13
N ASP A 407 -19.15 4.75 -11.13
CA ASP A 407 -18.78 4.80 -9.70
C ASP A 407 -17.38 5.41 -9.45
N ALA A 408 -17.12 6.55 -10.11
CA ALA A 408 -15.85 7.25 -10.00
C ALA A 408 -15.63 7.79 -8.58
N THR A 409 -14.40 7.72 -8.11
CA THR A 409 -13.99 8.25 -6.83
C THR A 409 -12.68 9.00 -6.93
N ARG A 410 -12.51 10.02 -6.08
CA ARG A 410 -11.24 10.71 -5.94
C ARG A 410 -10.33 9.85 -5.10
N VAL A 411 -9.17 9.52 -5.64
CA VAL A 411 -8.09 8.83 -4.94
C VAL A 411 -7.04 9.85 -4.55
N SER A 412 -6.40 9.63 -3.41
CA SER A 412 -5.26 10.43 -2.99
C SER A 412 -4.22 9.58 -2.27
N THR A 413 -2.96 9.97 -2.37
CA THR A 413 -1.88 9.39 -1.56
C THR A 413 -0.97 10.49 -1.02
N THR A 414 -0.50 10.31 0.20
CA THR A 414 0.45 11.24 0.83
C THR A 414 1.83 11.00 0.29
N VAL A 415 2.43 12.06 -0.24
CA VAL A 415 3.82 12.02 -0.70
C VAL A 415 4.69 12.35 0.48
N ARG A 416 5.56 11.41 0.84
CA ARG A 416 6.54 11.57 1.91
C ARG A 416 7.93 11.78 1.34
N GLN A 417 8.78 12.49 2.07
CA GLN A 417 10.21 12.49 1.77
C GLN A 417 10.74 11.05 1.83
N ASN A 418 11.49 10.65 0.80
CA ASN A 418 11.97 9.30 0.54
C ASN A 418 10.91 8.21 0.37
N GLY A 419 9.60 8.54 0.38
CA GLY A 419 8.49 7.62 0.11
C GLY A 419 8.05 6.70 1.26
N VAL A 420 8.82 6.66 2.36
CA VAL A 420 8.66 5.62 3.40
C VAL A 420 8.28 6.21 4.77
N SER A 421 9.24 6.84 5.45
CA SER A 421 9.09 7.35 6.83
C SER A 421 9.46 8.83 6.97
N GLY A 422 9.76 9.51 5.87
CA GLY A 422 10.04 10.94 5.91
C GLY A 422 8.78 11.77 6.18
N PRO A 423 8.97 13.07 6.50
CA PRO A 423 7.86 14.00 6.67
C PRO A 423 6.96 14.01 5.43
N ALA A 424 5.66 14.21 5.64
CA ALA A 424 4.75 14.51 4.53
C ALA A 424 5.22 15.78 3.81
N GLN A 425 5.18 15.77 2.48
CA GLN A 425 5.60 16.87 1.62
C GLN A 425 4.44 17.39 0.76
N GLY A 426 3.31 16.68 0.77
CA GLY A 426 2.11 17.04 0.00
C GLY A 426 1.25 15.82 -0.28
N GLN A 427 0.36 15.97 -1.25
CA GLN A 427 -0.61 14.94 -1.65
C GLN A 427 -0.65 14.82 -3.17
N LEU A 428 -0.80 13.59 -3.66
CA LEU A 428 -1.21 13.33 -5.03
C LEU A 428 -2.71 13.07 -5.08
N TYR A 429 -3.35 13.50 -6.16
CA TYR A 429 -4.77 13.32 -6.39
C TYR A 429 -5.08 12.92 -7.83
N TRP A 430 -6.04 12.04 -8.01
CA TRP A 430 -6.60 11.66 -9.31
C TRP A 430 -8.00 11.08 -9.13
N TYR A 431 -8.70 10.84 -10.23
CA TYR A 431 -9.96 10.09 -10.24
C TYR A 431 -9.75 8.70 -10.84
N ALA A 432 -10.45 7.72 -10.28
CA ALA A 432 -10.53 6.37 -10.83
C ALA A 432 -11.89 5.75 -10.50
N GLN A 433 -12.30 4.74 -11.27
CA GLN A 433 -13.48 3.94 -10.92
C GLN A 433 -13.15 3.07 -9.70
N LYS A 434 -14.10 2.90 -8.77
CA LYS A 434 -13.90 2.00 -7.62
C LYS A 434 -13.64 0.56 -8.05
N SER A 435 -13.05 -0.24 -7.17
CA SER A 435 -12.89 -1.69 -7.38
C SER A 435 -14.21 -2.39 -7.68
N ASN A 436 -14.16 -3.35 -8.62
CA ASN A 436 -15.32 -4.13 -9.07
C ASN A 436 -15.02 -5.64 -8.98
N ARG A 437 -14.56 -6.11 -7.82
CA ARG A 437 -14.17 -7.52 -7.60
C ARG A 437 -13.21 -8.05 -8.67
N ASP A 438 -12.25 -7.21 -9.03
CA ASP A 438 -11.20 -7.48 -10.02
C ASP A 438 -11.73 -7.74 -11.45
N ARG A 439 -12.99 -7.32 -11.74
CA ARG A 439 -13.66 -7.48 -13.04
C ARG A 439 -13.72 -6.18 -13.82
N ALA A 440 -13.70 -6.33 -15.14
CA ALA A 440 -14.03 -5.26 -16.06
C ALA A 440 -15.41 -4.66 -15.78
N ARG A 441 -15.56 -3.37 -16.09
CA ARG A 441 -16.86 -2.70 -16.11
C ARG A 441 -17.44 -2.75 -17.52
N THR A 442 -18.77 -2.79 -17.60
CA THR A 442 -19.50 -2.68 -18.88
C THR A 442 -19.77 -1.21 -19.17
N CYS A 443 -19.57 -0.77 -20.41
CA CYS A 443 -20.00 0.55 -20.83
C CYS A 443 -21.53 0.59 -20.88
N THR A 444 -22.14 1.62 -20.28
CA THR A 444 -23.59 1.81 -20.25
C THR A 444 -23.95 3.20 -20.80
N PRO A 445 -25.21 3.48 -21.17
CA PRO A 445 -25.60 4.84 -21.56
C PRO A 445 -25.27 5.91 -20.51
N LYS A 446 -25.31 5.57 -19.21
CA LYS A 446 -24.95 6.47 -18.11
C LYS A 446 -23.44 6.60 -17.89
N ALA A 447 -22.67 5.59 -18.30
CA ALA A 447 -21.22 5.53 -18.17
C ALA A 447 -20.59 4.93 -19.45
N PRO A 448 -20.62 5.67 -20.57
CA PRO A 448 -20.25 5.15 -21.89
C PRO A 448 -18.76 4.86 -22.04
N ARG A 449 -17.95 5.25 -21.06
CA ARG A 449 -16.50 5.02 -21.04
C ARG A 449 -16.07 4.08 -19.92
N ALA A 450 -16.98 3.50 -19.15
CA ALA A 450 -16.61 2.67 -18.00
C ALA A 450 -15.68 1.48 -18.34
N CYS A 451 -15.88 0.87 -19.50
CA CYS A 451 -15.09 -0.24 -20.03
C CYS A 451 -13.79 0.20 -20.74
N ASN A 452 -13.69 1.47 -21.15
CA ASN A 452 -12.51 2.08 -21.75
C ASN A 452 -12.33 3.53 -21.25
N PRO A 453 -11.94 3.69 -19.98
CA PRO A 453 -12.00 4.95 -19.28
C PRO A 453 -10.98 5.94 -19.88
N PRO A 454 -11.35 7.22 -20.07
CA PRO A 454 -10.35 8.24 -20.34
C PRO A 454 -9.34 8.31 -19.19
N PRO A 455 -8.11 8.78 -19.47
CA PRO A 455 -7.15 8.98 -18.40
C PRO A 455 -7.60 10.10 -17.45
N SER A 456 -7.07 10.07 -16.23
CA SER A 456 -7.26 11.10 -15.23
C SER A 456 -5.96 11.87 -15.02
N PRO A 457 -6.00 13.21 -14.90
CA PRO A 457 -4.81 13.97 -14.55
C PRO A 457 -4.33 13.57 -13.15
N LEU A 458 -3.04 13.27 -13.04
CA LEU A 458 -2.37 13.02 -11.77
C LEU A 458 -1.83 14.34 -11.24
N ILE A 459 -2.50 14.88 -10.22
CA ILE A 459 -2.23 16.21 -9.68
C ILE A 459 -1.36 16.11 -8.44
N TRP A 460 -0.21 16.76 -8.50
CA TRP A 460 0.66 17.03 -7.35
C TRP A 460 0.23 18.31 -6.65
N MET A 461 -0.03 18.24 -5.34
CA MET A 461 -0.27 19.37 -4.48
C MET A 461 0.81 19.39 -3.37
N PRO A 462 1.85 20.22 -3.49
CA PRO A 462 2.85 20.35 -2.44
C PRO A 462 2.22 20.94 -1.19
N GLN A 463 2.72 20.54 -0.03
CA GLN A 463 2.39 21.18 1.22
C GLN A 463 3.01 22.58 1.23
N THR A 464 2.18 23.62 1.28
CA THR A 464 2.65 24.99 1.48
C THR A 464 3.17 25.14 2.91
N GLY A 465 4.25 25.91 3.09
CA GLY A 465 5.07 25.97 4.31
C GLY A 465 4.33 26.02 5.64
N ARG A 466 4.93 25.35 6.64
CA ARG A 466 4.72 25.60 8.07
C ARG A 466 5.40 26.90 8.48
#